data_AF-A0A0M1J369-F1
#
_entry.id   AF-A0A0M1J369-F1
#
_cell.length_a   1.000
_cell.length_b   1.000
_cell.length_c   1.000
_cell.angle_alpha   90.00
_cell.angle_beta   90.00
_cell.angle_gamma   90.00
#
_symmetry.space_group_name_H-M   'P 1'
#
loop_
_entity.id
_entity.type
_entity.pdbx_description
1 polymer ?
#
loop_
_entity_poly.entity_id
_entity_poly.type
_entity_poly.pdbx_seq_one_letter_code
_entity_poly.pdbx_strand_id
1 'polypeptide(L)'
;MASTKSKNKSPPKPKTAKLATFKWEGTDRTGKKASGETRAVSVNAAKSALRSQGIKPTKVRKEATPLFSGGKKAITTSDISVFSRQLATMMQSGVAIVQALDIVGKGHTNPSMQDLII
;
A
#
# COMPACT_ATOMS: atom_id res chain seq x y z
N MET A 1 37.16 -40.49 10.51
CA MET A 1 36.52 -39.93 11.72
C MET A 1 36.90 -38.46 11.78
N ALA A 2 35.97 -37.56 11.43
CA ALA A 2 35.23 -36.69 12.37
C ALA A 2 36.13 -35.53 12.87
N SER A 3 35.82 -34.24 12.77
CA SER A 3 34.54 -33.54 12.75
C SER A 3 34.66 -32.15 12.11
N THR A 4 33.54 -31.70 11.58
CA THR A 4 33.26 -30.46 10.86
C THR A 4 33.24 -29.22 11.74
N LYS A 5 33.85 -28.13 11.25
CA LYS A 5 33.89 -26.77 11.81
C LYS A 5 32.49 -26.14 11.86
N SER A 6 32.04 -25.79 13.07
CA SER A 6 30.77 -25.13 13.38
C SER A 6 30.67 -23.74 12.73
N LYS A 7 29.63 -23.53 11.91
CA LYS A 7 29.26 -22.23 11.31
C LYS A 7 28.22 -21.57 12.22
N ASN A 8 28.62 -20.51 12.90
CA ASN A 8 27.75 -19.58 13.61
C ASN A 8 26.74 -18.95 12.63
N LYS A 9 25.45 -19.25 12.78
CA LYS A 9 24.38 -18.64 11.98
C LYS A 9 23.31 -18.10 12.92
N SER A 10 23.42 -16.81 13.21
CA SER A 10 22.44 -16.04 13.99
C SER A 10 21.01 -16.25 13.48
N PRO A 11 20.00 -16.28 14.36
CA PRO A 11 18.62 -16.55 13.98
C PRO A 11 18.07 -15.42 13.09
N PRO A 12 17.36 -15.72 11.99
CA PRO A 12 16.76 -14.69 11.16
C PRO A 12 15.53 -14.11 11.88
N LYS A 13 15.59 -12.80 12.20
CA LYS A 13 14.49 -12.00 12.74
C LYS A 13 13.18 -12.22 11.94
N PRO A 14 12.01 -12.34 12.60
CA PRO A 14 10.73 -12.45 11.92
C PRO A 14 10.43 -11.14 11.19
N LYS A 15 10.60 -11.13 9.86
CA LYS A 15 10.15 -10.02 9.01
C LYS A 15 8.63 -10.09 8.98
N THR A 16 7.95 -9.11 9.56
CA THR A 16 6.51 -8.90 9.40
C THR A 16 6.17 -8.99 7.92
N ALA A 17 5.55 -10.10 7.53
CA ALA A 17 5.44 -10.49 6.14
C ALA A 17 4.32 -9.66 5.49
N LYS A 18 4.72 -8.56 4.83
CA LYS A 18 3.79 -7.68 4.12
C LYS A 18 3.07 -8.49 3.03
N LEU A 19 1.75 -8.66 3.19
CA LEU A 19 0.90 -9.29 2.18
C LEU A 19 0.96 -8.46 0.89
N ALA A 20 1.34 -9.09 -0.22
CA ALA A 20 1.31 -8.51 -1.55
C ALA A 20 0.23 -9.20 -2.39
N THR A 21 -0.40 -8.46 -3.29
CA THR A 21 -1.35 -9.01 -4.26
C THR A 21 -0.58 -9.67 -5.41
N PHE A 22 -0.99 -10.87 -5.79
CA PHE A 22 -0.46 -11.65 -6.90
C PHE A 22 -1.58 -11.95 -7.88
N LYS A 23 -1.42 -11.55 -9.13
CA LYS A 23 -2.29 -11.98 -10.22
C LYS A 23 -1.89 -13.38 -10.66
N TRP A 24 -2.87 -14.26 -10.75
CA TRP A 24 -2.66 -15.63 -11.15
C TRP A 24 -3.62 -16.02 -12.25
N GLU A 25 -3.13 -16.87 -13.13
CA GLU A 25 -3.88 -17.58 -14.15
C GLU A 25 -3.61 -19.07 -13.92
N GLY A 26 -4.67 -19.85 -13.86
CA GLY A 26 -4.59 -21.27 -13.62
C GLY A 26 -5.73 -22.02 -14.25
N THR A 27 -5.71 -23.33 -14.08
CA THR A 27 -6.78 -24.21 -14.52
C THR A 27 -7.40 -24.83 -13.28
N ASP A 28 -8.72 -24.70 -13.14
CA ASP A 28 -9.47 -25.34 -12.08
C ASP A 28 -9.54 -26.86 -12.29
N ARG A 29 -9.96 -27.64 -11.28
CA ARG A 29 -10.13 -29.09 -11.35
C ARG A 29 -11.06 -29.53 -12.49
N THR A 30 -11.94 -28.64 -12.94
CA THR A 30 -12.88 -28.82 -14.04
C THR A 30 -12.29 -28.56 -15.43
N GLY A 31 -10.99 -28.23 -15.53
CA GLY A 31 -10.32 -27.93 -16.80
C GLY A 31 -10.57 -26.52 -17.34
N LYS A 32 -11.37 -25.69 -16.65
CA LYS A 32 -11.61 -24.30 -17.03
C LYS A 32 -10.45 -23.41 -16.62
N LYS A 33 -10.06 -22.50 -17.50
CA LYS A 33 -9.10 -21.44 -17.19
C LYS A 33 -9.76 -20.45 -16.22
N ALA A 34 -9.12 -20.24 -15.08
CA ALA A 34 -9.51 -19.27 -14.08
C ALA A 34 -8.37 -18.27 -13.91
N SER A 35 -8.72 -17.00 -13.78
CA SER A 35 -7.78 -15.93 -13.45
C SER A 35 -8.34 -15.14 -12.29
N GLY A 36 -7.44 -14.59 -11.48
CA GLY A 36 -7.83 -13.84 -10.31
C GLY A 36 -6.63 -13.24 -9.59
N GLU A 37 -6.93 -12.65 -8.44
CA GLU A 37 -5.94 -12.04 -7.56
C GLU A 37 -5.89 -12.83 -6.25
N THR A 38 -4.70 -13.03 -5.70
CA THR A 38 -4.52 -13.65 -4.39
C THR A 38 -3.52 -12.85 -3.57
N ARG A 39 -3.82 -12.61 -2.30
CA ARG A 39 -2.91 -11.90 -1.39
C ARG A 39 -2.05 -12.92 -0.67
N ALA A 40 -0.74 -12.79 -0.80
CA ALA A 40 0.20 -13.71 -0.16
C ALA A 40 1.46 -12.99 0.29
N VAL A 41 2.24 -13.66 1.14
CA VAL A 41 3.54 -13.14 1.63
C VAL A 41 4.67 -13.36 0.62
N SER A 42 4.49 -14.28 -0.33
CA SER A 42 5.47 -14.63 -1.38
C SER A 42 4.80 -15.35 -2.55
N VAL A 43 5.50 -15.46 -3.68
CA VAL A 43 5.03 -16.23 -4.85
C VAL A 43 4.78 -17.70 -4.49
N ASN A 44 5.62 -18.29 -3.64
CA ASN A 44 5.44 -19.67 -3.19
C ASN A 44 4.22 -19.83 -2.29
N ALA A 45 3.98 -18.86 -1.40
CA ALA A 45 2.76 -18.83 -0.59
C ALA A 45 1.50 -18.65 -1.45
N ALA A 46 1.55 -17.79 -2.48
CA ALA A 46 0.46 -17.64 -3.45
C ALA A 46 0.19 -18.95 -4.20
N LYS A 47 1.23 -19.63 -4.73
CA LYS A 47 1.08 -20.94 -5.39
C LYS A 47 0.51 -22.00 -4.46
N SER A 48 0.92 -22.01 -3.18
CA SER A 48 0.39 -22.93 -2.18
C SER A 48 -1.10 -22.67 -1.92
N ALA A 49 -1.49 -21.41 -1.72
CA ALA A 49 -2.88 -21.02 -1.50
C ALA A 49 -3.77 -21.42 -2.70
N LEU A 50 -3.29 -21.23 -3.93
CA LEU A 50 -4.03 -21.62 -5.14
C LEU A 50 -4.18 -23.14 -5.27
N ARG A 51 -3.15 -23.91 -4.95
CA ARG A 51 -3.25 -25.38 -4.93
C ARG A 51 -4.23 -25.88 -3.87
N SER A 52 -4.23 -25.27 -2.69
CA SER A 52 -5.22 -25.57 -1.64
C SER A 52 -6.65 -25.25 -2.07
N GLN A 53 -6.83 -24.29 -2.97
CA GLN A 53 -8.12 -23.95 -3.59
C GLN A 53 -8.47 -24.86 -4.79
N GLY A 54 -7.66 -25.88 -5.09
CA GLY A 54 -7.90 -26.79 -6.21
C GLY A 54 -7.49 -26.25 -7.58
N ILE A 55 -6.80 -25.10 -7.61
CA ILE A 55 -6.40 -24.42 -8.84
C ILE A 55 -4.95 -24.77 -9.16
N LYS A 56 -4.70 -25.30 -10.37
CA LYS A 56 -3.35 -25.52 -10.89
C LYS A 56 -2.83 -24.20 -11.48
N PRO A 57 -1.89 -23.50 -10.84
CA PRO A 57 -1.43 -22.21 -11.33
C PRO A 57 -0.49 -22.39 -12.52
N THR A 58 -0.85 -21.84 -13.67
CA THR A 58 -0.05 -21.83 -14.90
C THR A 58 0.89 -20.63 -14.92
N LYS A 59 0.42 -19.49 -14.40
CA LYS A 59 1.17 -18.24 -14.34
C LYS A 59 0.83 -17.53 -13.04
N VAL A 60 1.83 -17.25 -12.21
CA VAL A 60 1.66 -16.43 -11.00
C VAL A 60 2.65 -15.28 -11.11
N ARG A 61 2.13 -14.07 -11.29
CA ARG A 61 2.93 -12.86 -11.29
C ARG A 61 2.57 -12.04 -10.07
N LYS A 62 3.59 -11.55 -9.38
CA LYS A 62 3.39 -10.50 -8.39
C LYS A 62 2.76 -9.34 -9.13
N GLU A 63 1.55 -8.96 -8.73
CA GLU A 63 1.06 -7.69 -9.21
C GLU A 63 1.97 -6.67 -8.56
N ALA A 64 2.73 -5.94 -9.38
CA ALA A 64 3.42 -4.78 -8.89
C ALA A 64 2.30 -3.89 -8.36
N THR A 65 2.22 -3.72 -7.04
CA THR A 65 1.45 -2.62 -6.45
C THR A 65 1.83 -1.42 -7.30
N PRO A 66 0.90 -0.80 -8.03
CA PRO A 66 1.32 0.19 -9.00
C PRO A 66 2.01 1.27 -8.18
N LEU A 67 3.33 1.40 -8.33
CA LEU A 67 4.08 2.47 -7.65
C LEU A 67 3.52 3.85 -8.05
N PHE A 68 2.75 3.87 -9.15
CA PHE A 68 2.05 5.00 -9.74
C PHE A 68 0.52 4.92 -9.62
N SER A 69 -0.07 4.06 -8.77
CA SER A 69 -1.51 4.15 -8.48
C SER A 69 -1.72 5.21 -7.41
N GLY A 70 -1.85 6.46 -7.84
CA GLY A 70 -2.55 7.50 -7.08
C GLY A 70 -2.23 7.57 -5.59
N GLY A 71 -0.97 7.35 -5.21
CA GLY A 71 -0.55 7.54 -3.83
C GLY A 71 -0.85 8.98 -3.43
N LYS A 72 -1.34 9.17 -2.20
CA LYS A 72 -1.55 10.48 -1.58
C LYS A 72 -0.45 11.45 -2.06
N LYS A 73 -0.84 12.45 -2.86
CA LYS A 73 0.10 13.42 -3.45
C LYS A 73 0.95 13.99 -2.32
N ALA A 74 2.28 13.98 -2.45
CA ALA A 74 3.13 14.58 -1.42
C ALA A 74 2.71 16.03 -1.18
N ILE A 75 2.68 16.46 0.08
CA ILE A 75 2.38 17.85 0.43
C ILE A 75 3.60 18.66 0.04
N THR A 76 3.40 19.66 -0.83
CA THR A 76 4.48 20.52 -1.31
C THR A 76 4.61 21.77 -0.43
N THR A 77 5.75 22.45 -0.49
CA THR A 77 5.92 23.75 0.19
C THR A 77 4.93 24.80 -0.31
N SER A 78 4.54 24.72 -1.59
CA SER A 78 3.52 25.59 -2.18
C SER A 78 2.16 25.40 -1.50
N ASP A 79 1.75 24.15 -1.29
CA ASP A 79 0.50 23.79 -0.60
C ASP A 79 0.43 24.43 0.80
N ILE A 80 1.52 24.30 1.58
CA ILE A 80 1.63 24.87 2.92
C ILE A 80 1.54 26.41 2.88
N SER A 81 2.19 27.05 1.91
CA SER A 81 2.17 28.51 1.77
C SER A 81 0.79 29.07 1.44
N VAL A 82 0.04 28.37 0.59
CA VAL A 82 -1.33 28.76 0.20
C VAL A 82 -2.26 28.58 1.40
N PHE A 83 -2.17 27.43 2.07
CA PHE A 83 -2.89 27.15 3.31
C PHE A 83 -2.66 28.24 4.36
N SER A 84 -1.39 28.56 4.64
CA SER A 84 -1.03 29.55 5.67
C SER A 84 -1.55 30.95 5.34
N ARG A 85 -1.51 31.36 4.07
CA ARG A 85 -2.03 32.66 3.64
C ARG A 85 -3.54 32.73 3.77
N GLN A 86 -4.26 31.68 3.35
CA GLN A 86 -5.72 31.62 3.44
C GLN A 86 -6.19 31.63 4.90
N LEU A 87 -5.50 30.86 5.76
CA LEU A 87 -5.77 30.86 7.19
C LEU A 87 -5.52 32.24 7.82
N ALA A 88 -4.41 32.89 7.50
CA ALA A 88 -4.08 34.22 8.02
C ALA A 88 -5.15 35.27 7.66
N THR A 89 -5.63 35.28 6.41
CA THR A 89 -6.69 36.20 5.98
C THR A 89 -7.99 35.96 6.75
N MET A 90 -8.39 34.69 6.92
CA MET A 90 -9.62 34.35 7.65
C MET A 90 -9.53 34.70 9.14
N MET A 91 -8.36 34.47 9.75
CA MET A 91 -8.10 34.90 11.13
C MET A 91 -8.18 36.41 11.26
N GLN A 92 -7.63 37.16 10.30
CA GLN A 92 -7.65 38.61 10.31
C GLN A 92 -9.07 39.19 10.09
N SER A 93 -9.92 38.48 9.36
CA SER A 93 -11.34 38.83 9.21
C SER A 93 -12.22 38.36 10.37
N GLY A 94 -11.64 37.81 11.45
CA GLY A 94 -12.37 37.39 12.64
C GLY A 94 -13.17 36.09 12.48
N VAL A 95 -12.87 35.27 11.46
CA VAL A 95 -13.51 33.96 11.29
C VAL A 95 -12.99 33.02 12.37
N ALA A 96 -13.89 32.26 12.99
CA ALA A 96 -13.54 31.27 14.01
C ALA A 96 -12.53 30.25 13.45
N ILE A 97 -11.47 29.95 14.21
CA ILE A 97 -10.36 29.09 13.76
C ILE A 97 -10.84 27.70 13.31
N VAL A 98 -11.83 27.13 13.99
CA VAL A 98 -12.42 25.83 13.64
C VAL A 98 -13.08 25.88 12.27
N GLN A 99 -13.82 26.96 11.97
CA GLN A 99 -14.46 27.17 10.67
C GLN A 99 -13.44 27.45 9.58
N ALA A 100 -12.40 28.24 9.88
CA ALA A 100 -11.32 28.54 8.93
C ALA A 100 -10.56 27.26 8.52
N LEU A 101 -10.25 26.37 9.47
CA LEU A 101 -9.60 25.09 9.18
C LEU A 101 -10.47 24.18 8.30
N ASP A 102 -11.79 24.12 8.55
CA ASP A 102 -12.71 23.34 7.73
C ASP A 102 -12.83 23.89 6.29
N ILE A 103 -12.95 25.22 6.14
CA ILE A 103 -13.06 25.86 4.81
C ILE A 103 -11.78 25.68 4.01
N VAL A 104 -10.62 25.97 4.59
CA VAL A 104 -9.32 25.88 3.91
C VAL A 104 -8.93 24.41 3.67
N GLY A 105 -9.23 23.52 4.61
CA GLY A 105 -9.02 22.08 4.49
C GLY A 105 -9.79 21.48 3.32
N LYS A 106 -11.09 21.78 3.20
CA LYS A 106 -11.92 21.30 2.08
C LYS A 106 -11.55 21.95 0.74
N GLY A 107 -11.07 23.18 0.75
CA GLY A 107 -10.70 23.93 -0.45
C GLY A 107 -9.36 23.54 -1.09
N HIS A 108 -8.54 22.73 -0.42
CA HIS A 108 -7.19 22.46 -0.89
C HIS A 108 -7.14 21.46 -2.05
N THR A 109 -6.43 21.76 -3.13
CA THR A 109 -6.26 20.87 -4.30
C THR A 109 -5.51 19.56 -4.04
N ASN A 110 -4.83 19.41 -2.90
CA ASN A 110 -4.03 18.25 -2.55
C ASN A 110 -4.79 17.41 -1.51
N PRO A 111 -5.32 16.22 -1.88
CA PRO A 111 -6.14 15.40 -0.98
C PRO A 111 -5.38 14.98 0.28
N SER A 112 -4.05 14.85 0.22
CA SER A 112 -3.22 14.55 1.38
C SER A 112 -3.16 15.69 2.38
N MET A 113 -3.28 16.94 1.91
CA MET A 113 -3.33 18.12 2.76
C MET A 113 -4.73 18.27 3.38
N GLN A 114 -5.79 17.95 2.63
CA GLN A 114 -7.16 17.89 3.18
C GLN A 114 -7.24 16.88 4.33
N ASP A 115 -6.74 15.66 4.12
CA ASP A 115 -6.70 14.58 5.12
C ASP A 115 -5.85 14.92 6.36
N LEU A 116 -4.95 15.89 6.28
CA LEU A 116 -4.11 16.30 7.41
C LEU A 116 -4.84 17.33 8.29
N ILE A 117 -5.65 18.19 7.67
CA ILE A 117 -6.34 19.29 8.35
C ILE A 117 -7.64 18.81 9.01
N ILE A 118 -8.29 17.77 8.45
CA ILE A 118 -9.61 17.27 8.85
C ILE A 118 -9.50 15.99 9.68
#